data_AF-A0ABD6TI66-F1
#
_entry.id   AF-A0ABD6TI66-F1
#
_cell.length_a   1.000
_cell.length_b   1.000
_cell.length_c   1.000
_cell.angle_alpha   90.00
_cell.angle_beta   90.00
_cell.angle_gamma   90.00
#
_symmetry.space_group_name_H-M   'P 1'
#
loop_
_entity.id
_entity.type
_entity.pdbx_description
1 polymer ?
#
loop_
_entity_poly.entity_id
_entity_poly.type
_entity_poly.pdbx_seq_one_letter_code
_entity_poly.pdbx_strand_id
1 'polypeptide(L)'
;LDSKYQAYIVSHDFASGLMFMGFFVGVAFLAMMASCLMFKILSGASKDSTRYQMLRKIGVRRELLIQSIYKELFFVFLVPAIVGIVHILVGMNMFSVLLADPYFRIWLPIIIFVVIYSIYYVITVQLYKRIVLPKEG
;
A
#
# COMPACT_ATOMS: atom_id res chain seq x y z
N LEU A 1 -39.64 23.83 9.43
CA LEU A 1 -38.33 24.02 8.76
C LEU A 1 -37.18 23.67 9.69
N ASP A 2 -37.27 24.02 10.98
CA ASP A 2 -36.23 23.72 11.98
C ASP A 2 -35.92 22.23 12.16
N SER A 3 -36.91 21.33 12.17
CA SER A 3 -36.67 19.89 12.35
C SER A 3 -35.83 19.24 11.23
N LYS A 4 -36.08 19.61 9.96
CA LYS A 4 -35.30 19.11 8.81
C LYS A 4 -33.89 19.70 8.79
N TYR A 5 -33.75 20.96 9.19
CA TYR A 5 -32.46 21.65 9.30
C TYR A 5 -31.59 21.06 10.42
N GLN A 6 -32.17 20.78 11.59
CA GLN A 6 -31.48 20.12 12.69
C GLN A 6 -31.04 18.69 12.32
N ALA A 7 -31.91 17.92 11.66
CA ALA A 7 -31.54 16.59 11.16
C ALA A 7 -30.41 16.64 10.11
N TYR A 8 -30.38 17.68 9.28
CA TYR A 8 -29.31 17.91 8.31
C TYR A 8 -27.99 18.23 9.01
N ILE A 9 -27.97 19.12 10.00
CA ILE A 9 -26.74 19.46 10.76
C ILE A 9 -26.17 18.22 11.42
N VAL A 10 -26.99 17.44 12.14
CA VAL A 10 -26.53 16.21 12.81
C VAL A 10 -25.95 15.21 11.82
N SER A 11 -26.59 15.04 10.66
CA SER A 11 -26.09 14.13 9.62
C SER A 11 -24.79 14.63 8.98
N HIS A 12 -24.68 15.95 8.77
CA HIS A 12 -23.50 16.59 8.22
C HIS A 12 -22.30 16.51 9.17
N ASP A 13 -22.52 16.78 10.46
CA ASP A 13 -21.49 16.71 11.50
C ASP A 13 -20.99 15.27 11.67
N PHE A 14 -21.89 14.29 11.63
CA PHE A 14 -21.51 12.88 11.68
C PHE A 14 -20.70 12.47 10.44
N ALA A 15 -21.15 12.84 9.24
CA ALA A 15 -20.45 12.53 7.99
C ALA A 15 -19.05 13.17 7.94
N SER A 16 -18.92 14.43 8.37
CA SER A 16 -17.63 15.14 8.40
C SER A 16 -16.65 14.51 9.39
N GLY A 17 -17.13 14.09 10.58
CA GLY A 17 -16.33 13.34 11.55
C GLY A 17 -15.81 12.01 11.00
N LEU A 18 -16.68 11.24 10.33
CA LEU A 18 -16.30 9.98 9.69
C LEU A 18 -15.29 10.20 8.55
N MET A 19 -15.46 11.24 7.73
CA MET A 19 -14.50 11.57 6.68
C MET A 19 -13.11 11.89 7.25
N PHE A 20 -13.04 12.71 8.30
CA PHE A 20 -11.78 13.05 8.96
C PHE A 20 -11.08 11.81 9.54
N MET A 21 -11.84 10.99 10.28
CA MET A 21 -11.31 9.75 10.87
C MET A 21 -10.83 8.77 9.79
N GLY A 22 -11.64 8.56 8.74
CA GLY A 22 -11.28 7.69 7.62
C GLY A 22 -10.03 8.16 6.88
N PHE A 23 -9.89 9.47 6.66
CA PHE A 23 -8.69 10.04 6.05
C PHE A 23 -7.44 9.82 6.92
N PHE A 24 -7.53 10.15 8.22
CA PHE A 24 -6.40 10.01 9.14
C PHE A 24 -5.95 8.55 9.29
N VAL A 25 -6.90 7.63 9.49
CA VAL A 25 -6.63 6.18 9.56
C VAL A 25 -6.04 5.68 8.24
N GLY A 26 -6.56 6.16 7.10
CA GLY A 26 -6.02 5.82 5.77
C GLY A 26 -4.55 6.20 5.62
N VAL A 27 -4.17 7.43 5.97
CA VAL A 27 -2.77 7.89 5.94
C VAL A 27 -1.89 7.08 6.89
N ALA A 28 -2.36 6.81 8.11
CA ALA A 28 -1.63 5.98 9.07
C ALA A 28 -1.39 4.56 8.55
N PHE A 29 -2.38 3.95 7.91
CA PHE A 29 -2.26 2.63 7.28
C PHE A 29 -1.25 2.62 6.13
N LEU A 30 -1.25 3.66 5.29
CA LEU A 30 -0.26 3.80 4.21
C LEU A 30 1.16 3.89 4.78
N ALA A 31 1.36 4.68 5.84
CA ALA A 31 2.65 4.79 6.52
C ALA A 31 3.10 3.45 7.16
N MET A 32 2.17 2.73 7.79
CA MET A 32 2.43 1.40 8.36
C MET A 32 2.86 0.40 7.29
N MET A 33 2.10 0.30 6.19
CA MET A 33 2.44 -0.58 5.07
C MET A 33 3.82 -0.24 4.50
N ALA A 34 4.12 1.05 4.36
CA ALA A 34 5.40 1.51 3.87
C ALA A 34 6.57 1.08 4.77
N SER A 35 6.40 1.23 6.10
CA SER A 35 7.40 0.82 7.09
C SER A 35 7.61 -0.70 7.10
N CYS A 36 6.52 -1.49 7.12
CA CYS A 36 6.61 -2.95 7.10
C CYS A 36 7.35 -3.48 5.87
N LEU A 37 7.12 -2.87 4.71
CA LEU A 37 7.82 -3.23 3.49
C LEU A 37 9.30 -2.86 3.55
N MET A 38 9.64 -1.62 3.94
CA MET A 38 11.03 -1.19 4.04
C MET A 38 11.81 -2.09 5.01
N PHE A 39 11.18 -2.49 6.12
CA PHE A 39 11.74 -3.46 7.06
C PHE A 39 11.97 -4.84 6.42
N LYS A 40 11.04 -5.34 5.61
CA LYS A 40 11.19 -6.59 4.85
C LYS A 40 12.37 -6.52 3.88
N ILE A 41 12.51 -5.41 3.15
CA ILE A 41 13.61 -5.19 2.19
C ILE A 41 14.95 -5.17 2.91
N LEU A 42 15.07 -4.37 3.98
CA LEU A 42 16.31 -4.22 4.74
C LEU A 42 16.72 -5.55 5.41
N SER A 43 15.76 -6.27 5.98
CA SER A 43 16.01 -7.57 6.61
C SER A 43 16.42 -8.64 5.59
N GLY A 44 15.80 -8.64 4.40
CA GLY A 44 16.19 -9.53 3.29
C GLY A 44 17.58 -9.21 2.74
N ALA A 45 17.87 -7.93 2.49
CA ALA A 45 19.15 -7.46 1.98
C ALA A 45 20.31 -7.74 2.96
N SER A 46 20.08 -7.62 4.28
CA SER A 46 21.09 -7.95 5.30
C SER A 46 21.44 -9.44 5.31
N LYS A 47 20.43 -10.33 5.20
CA LYS A 47 20.64 -11.78 5.10
C LYS A 47 21.37 -12.19 3.83
N ASP A 48 21.00 -11.60 2.70
CA ASP A 48 21.63 -11.93 1.42
C ASP A 48 23.00 -11.27 1.23
N SER A 49 23.31 -10.16 1.90
CA SER A 49 24.64 -9.53 1.91
C SER A 49 25.75 -10.49 2.35
N THR A 50 25.55 -11.20 3.46
CA THR A 50 26.51 -12.19 3.99
C THR A 50 26.70 -13.36 3.04
N ARG A 51 25.60 -13.86 2.45
CA ARG A 51 25.64 -14.93 1.45
C ARG A 51 26.30 -14.49 0.14
N TYR A 52 26.12 -13.24 -0.24
CA TYR A 52 26.74 -12.62 -1.41
C TYR A 52 28.25 -12.53 -1.30
N GLN A 53 28.75 -12.13 -0.13
CA GLN A 53 30.20 -12.07 0.11
C GLN A 53 30.84 -13.44 0.01
N MET A 54 30.13 -14.50 0.42
CA MET A 54 30.59 -15.88 0.25
C MET A 54 30.55 -16.32 -1.20
N LEU A 55 29.43 -16.13 -1.93
CA LEU A 55 29.28 -16.52 -3.33
C LEU A 55 30.20 -15.75 -4.29
N ARG A 56 30.54 -14.48 -3.98
CA ARG A 56 31.52 -13.69 -4.76
C ARG A 56 32.93 -14.29 -4.71
N LYS A 57 33.30 -14.96 -3.61
CA LYS A 57 34.58 -15.69 -3.52
C LYS A 57 34.63 -16.94 -4.42
N ILE A 58 33.49 -17.36 -4.98
CA ILE A 58 33.33 -18.59 -5.78
C ILE A 58 32.83 -18.28 -7.22
N GLY A 59 32.62 -17.01 -7.59
CA GLY A 59 32.37 -16.56 -8.97
C GLY A 59 30.91 -16.46 -9.44
N VAL A 60 29.91 -16.41 -8.55
CA VAL A 60 28.48 -16.36 -8.95
C VAL A 60 27.99 -14.93 -9.27
N ARG A 61 27.20 -14.78 -10.35
CA ARG A 61 26.71 -13.48 -10.89
C ARG A 61 25.68 -12.79 -10.01
N ARG A 62 25.82 -11.47 -9.91
CA ARG A 62 25.01 -10.59 -9.05
C ARG A 62 23.59 -10.35 -9.57
N GLU A 63 23.37 -10.47 -10.88
CA GLU A 63 22.07 -10.12 -11.47
C GLU A 63 20.93 -11.07 -11.06
N LEU A 64 21.21 -12.37 -10.90
CA LEU A 64 20.18 -13.39 -10.64
C LEU A 64 19.56 -13.26 -9.24
N LEU A 65 20.34 -12.85 -8.22
CA LEU A 65 19.81 -12.69 -6.87
C LEU A 65 18.93 -11.43 -6.77
N ILE A 66 19.35 -10.35 -7.43
CA ILE A 66 18.60 -9.10 -7.52
C ILE A 66 17.24 -9.37 -8.19
N GLN A 67 17.23 -10.19 -9.24
CA GLN A 67 16.03 -10.57 -9.95
C GLN A 67 15.06 -11.41 -9.09
N SER A 68 15.58 -12.33 -8.27
CA SER A 68 14.77 -13.09 -7.30
C SER A 68 14.12 -12.19 -6.25
N ILE A 69 14.85 -11.18 -5.76
CA ILE A 69 14.33 -10.23 -4.77
C ILE A 69 13.23 -9.35 -5.39
N TYR A 70 13.38 -8.89 -6.63
CA TYR A 70 12.31 -8.18 -7.34
C TYR A 70 11.03 -9.00 -7.47
N LYS A 71 11.17 -10.30 -7.75
CA LYS A 71 10.03 -11.20 -7.90
C LYS A 71 9.34 -11.45 -6.55
N GLU A 72 10.12 -11.61 -5.48
CA GLU A 72 9.59 -11.74 -4.12
C GLU A 72 8.87 -10.47 -3.66
N LEU A 73 9.48 -9.29 -3.86
CA LEU A 73 8.83 -8.00 -3.57
C LEU A 73 7.52 -7.84 -4.33
N PHE A 74 7.50 -8.19 -5.62
CA PHE A 74 6.28 -8.08 -6.44
C PHE A 74 5.14 -8.92 -5.85
N PHE A 75 5.41 -10.17 -5.45
CA PHE A 75 4.40 -11.01 -4.80
C PHE A 75 3.98 -10.45 -3.43
N VAL A 76 4.92 -9.91 -2.66
CA VAL A 76 4.63 -9.27 -1.35
C VAL A 76 3.74 -8.03 -1.50
N PHE A 77 3.77 -7.35 -2.64
CA PHE A 77 2.87 -6.25 -2.96
C PHE A 77 1.54 -6.69 -3.55
N LEU A 78 1.55 -7.70 -4.41
CA LEU A 78 0.36 -8.17 -5.11
C LEU A 78 -0.67 -8.74 -4.13
N VAL A 79 -0.21 -9.52 -3.14
CA VAL A 79 -1.11 -10.19 -2.19
C VAL A 79 -1.90 -9.19 -1.34
N PRO A 80 -1.30 -8.21 -0.64
CA PRO A 80 -2.04 -7.20 0.11
C PRO A 80 -2.90 -6.30 -0.77
N ALA A 81 -2.52 -6.04 -2.03
CA ALA A 81 -3.35 -5.27 -2.97
C ALA A 81 -4.67 -6.00 -3.28
N ILE A 82 -4.61 -7.29 -3.59
CA ILE A 82 -5.80 -8.11 -3.86
C ILE A 82 -6.66 -8.20 -2.60
N VAL A 83 -6.05 -8.50 -1.44
CA VAL A 83 -6.76 -8.56 -0.16
C VAL A 83 -7.42 -7.22 0.17
N GLY A 84 -6.75 -6.10 -0.10
CA GLY A 84 -7.29 -4.76 0.07
C GLY A 84 -8.53 -4.50 -0.79
N ILE A 85 -8.51 -4.89 -2.07
CA ILE A 85 -9.68 -4.77 -2.95
C ILE A 85 -10.85 -5.59 -2.42
N VAL A 86 -10.61 -6.84 -2.01
CA VAL A 86 -11.64 -7.70 -1.40
C VAL A 86 -12.16 -7.08 -0.11
N HIS A 87 -11.28 -6.57 0.73
CA HIS A 87 -11.64 -5.92 1.99
C HIS A 87 -12.53 -4.69 1.78
N ILE A 88 -12.26 -3.89 0.74
CA ILE A 88 -13.13 -2.76 0.36
C ILE A 88 -14.52 -3.26 -0.04
N LEU A 89 -14.61 -4.29 -0.90
CA LEU A 89 -15.90 -4.82 -1.37
C LEU A 89 -16.77 -5.36 -0.22
N VAL A 90 -16.16 -6.09 0.71
CA VAL A 90 -16.83 -6.61 1.92
C VAL A 90 -17.17 -5.47 2.89
N GLY A 91 -16.26 -4.52 3.08
CA GLY A 91 -16.47 -3.36 3.93
C GLY A 91 -17.65 -2.49 3.46
N MET A 92 -17.77 -2.23 2.16
CA MET A 92 -18.89 -1.47 1.61
C MET A 92 -20.25 -2.12 1.87
N ASN A 93 -20.30 -3.46 1.94
CA ASN A 93 -21.52 -4.17 2.32
C ASN A 93 -21.98 -3.80 3.75
N MET A 94 -21.04 -3.65 4.69
CA MET A 94 -21.35 -3.24 6.07
C MET A 94 -21.87 -1.80 6.15
N PHE A 95 -21.50 -0.93 5.22
CA PHE A 95 -21.97 0.45 5.15
C PHE A 95 -23.36 0.62 4.53
N SER A 96 -24.02 -0.46 4.07
CA SER A 96 -25.38 -0.38 3.51
C SER A 96 -26.44 0.14 4.50
N VAL A 97 -26.16 0.04 5.81
CA VAL A 97 -27.03 0.60 6.87
C VAL A 97 -26.90 2.12 6.96
N LEU A 98 -25.77 2.67 6.53
CA LEU A 98 -25.41 4.08 6.66
C LEU A 98 -25.59 4.85 5.33
N LEU A 99 -25.42 4.17 4.20
CA LEU A 99 -25.45 4.74 2.85
C LEU A 99 -26.59 4.11 2.05
N ALA A 100 -27.37 4.95 1.35
CA ALA A 100 -28.46 4.49 0.48
C ALA A 100 -27.97 3.66 -0.71
N ASP A 101 -26.80 4.00 -1.27
CA ASP A 101 -26.11 3.21 -2.28
C ASP A 101 -24.61 3.14 -1.92
N PRO A 102 -24.17 2.10 -1.19
CA PRO A 102 -22.78 1.99 -0.76
C PRO A 102 -21.83 1.72 -1.93
N TYR A 103 -22.28 1.20 -3.07
CA TYR A 103 -21.40 0.94 -4.21
C TYR A 103 -21.32 2.13 -5.19
N PHE A 104 -22.08 3.20 -4.92
CA PHE A 104 -22.07 4.40 -5.74
C PHE A 104 -20.66 4.98 -5.85
N ARG A 105 -20.15 5.07 -7.09
CA ARG A 105 -18.82 5.60 -7.42
C ARG A 105 -17.65 4.87 -6.73
N ILE A 106 -17.80 3.60 -6.36
CA ILE A 106 -16.72 2.77 -5.78
C ILE A 106 -15.48 2.66 -6.68
N TRP A 107 -15.64 2.85 -7.99
CA TRP A 107 -14.52 2.91 -8.94
C TRP A 107 -13.53 4.02 -8.61
N LEU A 108 -13.97 5.12 -8.00
CA LEU A 108 -13.14 6.28 -7.69
C LEU A 108 -12.09 5.98 -6.59
N PRO A 109 -12.46 5.46 -5.40
CA PRO A 109 -11.47 5.02 -4.42
C PRO A 109 -10.63 3.84 -4.91
N ILE A 110 -11.17 2.93 -5.74
CA ILE A 110 -10.37 1.84 -6.34
C ILE A 110 -9.28 2.42 -7.26
N ILE A 111 -9.60 3.38 -8.13
CA ILE A 111 -8.61 4.04 -8.99
C ILE A 111 -7.57 4.76 -8.15
N ILE A 112 -7.99 5.54 -7.14
CA ILE A 112 -7.05 6.24 -6.25
C ILE A 112 -6.12 5.24 -5.56
N PHE A 113 -6.67 4.14 -5.04
CA PHE A 113 -5.88 3.07 -4.42
C PHE A 113 -4.86 2.49 -5.41
N VAL A 114 -5.30 2.09 -6.61
CA VAL A 114 -4.41 1.53 -7.64
C VAL A 114 -3.31 2.52 -8.03
N VAL A 115 -3.63 3.80 -8.20
CA VAL A 115 -2.66 4.86 -8.53
C VAL A 115 -1.62 5.02 -7.42
N ILE A 116 -2.06 5.16 -6.16
CA ILE A 116 -1.16 5.30 -5.01
C ILE A 116 -0.27 4.05 -4.88
N TYR A 117 -0.86 2.85 -4.99
CA TYR A 117 -0.13 1.59 -4.87
C TYR A 117 0.88 1.39 -6.01
N SER A 118 0.54 1.81 -7.23
CA SER A 118 1.43 1.77 -8.39
C SER A 118 2.60 2.74 -8.24
N ILE A 119 2.34 3.98 -7.81
CA ILE A 119 3.39 4.97 -7.51
C ILE A 119 4.33 4.42 -6.44
N TYR A 120 3.77 3.84 -5.38
CA TYR A 120 4.53 3.28 -4.28
C TYR A 120 5.40 2.08 -4.70
N TYR A 121 4.88 1.21 -5.57
CA TYR A 121 5.65 0.14 -6.21
C TYR A 121 6.82 0.71 -7.04
N VAL A 122 6.56 1.71 -7.88
CA VAL A 122 7.61 2.36 -8.70
C VAL A 122 8.70 2.99 -7.83
N ILE A 123 8.32 3.73 -6.78
CA ILE A 123 9.27 4.33 -5.83
C ILE A 123 10.12 3.23 -5.18
N THR A 124 9.48 2.15 -4.72
CA THR A 124 10.20 1.03 -4.09
C THR A 124 11.18 0.38 -5.06
N VAL A 125 10.75 0.11 -6.30
CA VAL A 125 11.60 -0.47 -7.35
C VAL A 125 12.77 0.45 -7.65
N GLN A 126 12.55 1.76 -7.76
CA GLN A 126 13.61 2.75 -7.99
C GLN A 126 14.58 2.85 -6.81
N LEU A 127 14.08 2.85 -5.57
CA LEU A 127 14.90 2.85 -4.36
C LEU A 127 15.78 1.59 -4.31
N TYR A 128 15.21 0.42 -4.63
CA TYR A 128 15.95 -0.83 -4.70
C TYR A 128 16.99 -0.82 -5.83
N LYS A 129 16.65 -0.30 -7.02
CA LYS A 129 17.61 -0.09 -8.12
C LYS A 129 18.78 0.77 -7.66
N ARG A 130 18.50 1.87 -6.95
CA ARG A 130 19.52 2.81 -6.45
C ARG A 130 20.40 2.24 -5.34
N ILE A 131 19.86 1.36 -4.49
CA ILE A 131 20.64 0.68 -3.44
C ILE A 131 21.56 -0.40 -4.04
N VAL A 132 21.11 -1.05 -5.13
CA VAL A 132 21.78 -2.22 -5.70
C VAL A 132 22.77 -1.87 -6.81
N LEU A 133 22.50 -0.83 -7.59
CA LEU A 133 23.39 -0.26 -8.61
C LEU A 133 23.97 1.05 -8.05
N PRO A 134 25.22 1.06 -7.53
CA PRO A 134 25.91 2.32 -7.32
C PRO A 134 26.03 3.00 -8.68
N LYS A 135 25.82 4.32 -8.71
CA LYS A 135 26.15 5.12 -9.88
C LYS A 135 27.62 4.88 -10.23
N GLU A 136 27.89 4.39 -11.42
CA GLU A 136 29.13 4.75 -12.09
C GLU A 136 28.91 6.15 -12.64
N GLY A 137 29.61 7.14 -12.06
CA GLY A 137 29.52 8.55 -12.41
C GLY A 137 29.45 9.45 -11.20
#